data_AF-A0A964BYA7-F1
#
_entry.id   AF-A0A964BYA7-F1
#
_cell.length_a   1.000
_cell.length_b   1.000
_cell.length_c   1.000
_cell.angle_alpha   90.00
_cell.angle_beta   90.00
_cell.angle_gamma   90.00
#
_symmetry.space_group_name_H-M   'P 1'
#
loop_
_entity.id
_entity.type
_entity.pdbx_description
1 polymer ?
#
loop_
_entity_poly.entity_id
_entity_poly.type
_entity_poly.pdbx_seq_one_letter_code
_entity_poly.pdbx_strand_id
1 'polypeptide(L)'
;MVIITSQEIAQFRSQLAEYPAALKALDEIEDCEGNIEDAAISLAIQAGQEPNISENWLDGLAKRCRVAICKSEVKEDLINGQLNAAFRDLVAAKTCPQILVTSVIIYVFKTGVNDFCEPLEYQL
;
A
#
# COMPACT_ATOMS: atom_id res chain seq x y z
N MET A 1 -8.58 -2.20 -10.48
CA MET A 1 -8.24 -3.56 -10.03
C MET A 1 -6.75 -3.81 -10.26
N VAL A 2 -6.01 -4.11 -9.19
CA VAL A 2 -4.57 -4.45 -9.25
C VAL A 2 -4.40 -5.85 -8.67
N ILE A 3 -3.85 -6.76 -9.47
CA ILE A 3 -3.59 -8.15 -9.07
C ILE A 3 -2.07 -8.38 -9.12
N ILE A 4 -1.54 -9.02 -8.07
CA ILE A 4 -0.13 -9.44 -8.01
C ILE A 4 -0.01 -10.96 -7.94
N THR A 5 1.08 -11.48 -8.48
CA THR A 5 1.34 -12.92 -8.53
C THR A 5 1.90 -13.44 -7.20
N SER A 6 1.79 -14.74 -6.94
CA SER A 6 2.45 -15.39 -5.79
C SER A 6 3.97 -15.17 -5.76
N GLN A 7 4.61 -15.01 -6.93
CA GLN A 7 6.03 -14.68 -7.01
C GLN A 7 6.32 -13.27 -6.48
N GLU A 8 5.51 -12.28 -6.86
CA GLU A 8 5.62 -10.92 -6.33
C GLU A 8 5.32 -10.88 -4.83
N ILE A 9 4.31 -11.61 -4.36
CA ILE A 9 4.00 -11.75 -2.93
C ILE A 9 5.20 -12.32 -2.17
N ALA A 10 5.84 -13.38 -2.68
CA ALA A 10 7.03 -13.96 -2.07
C ALA A 10 8.21 -12.98 -2.01
N GLN A 11 8.41 -12.17 -3.06
CA GLN A 11 9.41 -11.11 -3.08
C GLN A 11 9.11 -10.04 -2.03
N PHE A 12 7.85 -9.59 -1.92
CA PHE A 12 7.44 -8.60 -0.93
C PHE A 12 7.54 -9.14 0.50
N ARG A 13 7.22 -10.42 0.74
CA ARG A 13 7.44 -11.09 2.03
C ARG A 13 8.91 -11.05 2.44
N SER A 14 9.83 -11.25 1.49
CA SER A 14 11.27 -11.16 1.77
C SER A 14 11.70 -9.74 2.13
N GLN A 15 11.14 -8.70 1.51
CA GLN A 15 11.49 -7.31 1.84
C GLN A 15 10.89 -6.86 3.17
N LEU A 16 9.69 -7.34 3.50
CA LEU A 16 8.88 -6.90 4.65
C LEU A 16 8.91 -7.90 5.82
N ALA A 17 9.87 -8.83 5.84
CA ALA A 17 9.96 -9.91 6.82
C ALA A 17 10.01 -9.44 8.28
N GLU A 18 10.48 -8.21 8.52
CA GLU A 18 10.60 -7.61 9.86
C GLU A 18 9.29 -7.02 10.38
N TYR A 19 8.24 -6.97 9.56
CA TYR A 19 6.98 -6.31 9.88
C TYR A 19 5.81 -7.30 9.92
N PRO A 20 5.42 -7.83 11.09
CA PRO A 20 4.31 -8.79 11.21
C PRO A 20 2.98 -8.29 10.62
N ALA A 21 2.70 -6.99 10.75
CA ALA A 21 1.51 -6.39 10.15
C ALA A 21 1.56 -6.43 8.61
N ALA A 22 2.76 -6.29 8.03
CA ALA A 22 2.92 -6.38 6.59
C ALA A 22 2.78 -7.81 6.07
N LEU A 23 3.34 -8.77 6.80
CA LEU A 23 3.18 -10.19 6.48
C LEU A 23 1.71 -10.60 6.53
N LYS A 24 0.97 -10.20 7.57
CA LYS A 24 -0.48 -10.43 7.65
C LYS A 24 -1.22 -9.86 6.44
N ALA A 25 -0.86 -8.66 6.00
CA ALA A 25 -1.49 -8.06 4.83
C ALA A 25 -1.16 -8.81 3.53
N LEU A 26 0.08 -9.33 3.40
CA LEU A 26 0.48 -10.16 2.26
C LEU A 26 -0.22 -11.53 2.25
N ASP A 27 -0.46 -12.12 3.42
CA ASP A 27 -1.24 -13.35 3.55
C ASP A 27 -2.68 -13.12 3.07
N GLU A 28 -3.32 -12.02 3.49
CA GLU A 28 -4.66 -11.68 3.00
C GLU A 28 -4.68 -11.42 1.48
N ILE A 29 -3.64 -10.78 0.93
CA ILE A 29 -3.53 -10.59 -0.52
C ILE A 29 -3.43 -11.93 -1.25
N GLU A 30 -2.69 -12.89 -0.69
CA GLU A 30 -2.61 -14.25 -1.27
C GLU A 30 -3.95 -14.99 -1.18
N ASP A 31 -4.64 -14.89 -0.04
CA ASP A 31 -5.98 -15.47 0.16
C ASP A 31 -7.04 -14.84 -0.77
N CYS A 32 -6.85 -13.57 -1.14
CA CYS A 32 -7.66 -12.85 -2.13
C CYS A 32 -7.18 -13.04 -3.57
N GLU A 33 -6.47 -14.14 -3.87
CA GLU A 33 -5.97 -14.49 -5.21
C GLU A 33 -5.09 -13.41 -5.85
N GLY A 34 -4.37 -12.66 -5.02
CA GLY A 34 -3.51 -11.55 -5.44
C GLY A 34 -4.25 -10.22 -5.63
N ASN A 35 -5.57 -10.16 -5.46
CA ASN A 35 -6.33 -8.92 -5.58
C ASN A 35 -6.09 -8.00 -4.36
N ILE A 36 -5.37 -6.90 -4.60
CA ILE A 36 -4.97 -5.98 -3.53
C ILE A 36 -6.18 -5.23 -2.95
N GLU A 37 -7.17 -4.90 -3.77
CA GLU A 37 -8.34 -4.12 -3.34
C GLU A 37 -9.24 -4.95 -2.43
N ASP A 38 -9.52 -6.20 -2.81
CA ASP A 38 -10.33 -7.13 -2.00
C ASP A 38 -9.66 -7.40 -0.65
N ALA A 39 -8.34 -7.64 -0.65
CA ALA A 39 -7.58 -7.83 0.58
C ALA A 39 -7.58 -6.57 1.46
N ALA A 40 -7.43 -5.39 0.86
CA ALA A 40 -7.49 -4.13 1.61
C ALA A 40 -8.87 -3.91 2.24
N ILE A 41 -9.96 -4.23 1.53
CA ILE A 41 -11.33 -4.17 2.05
C ILE A 41 -11.51 -5.15 3.21
N SER A 42 -11.05 -6.40 3.06
CA SER A 42 -11.10 -7.43 4.12
C SER A 42 -10.35 -6.96 5.38
N LEU A 43 -9.11 -6.48 5.24
CA LEU A 43 -8.30 -5.97 6.35
C LEU A 43 -8.93 -4.74 7.00
N ALA A 44 -9.57 -3.87 6.23
CA ALA A 44 -10.27 -2.70 6.75
C ALA A 44 -11.44 -3.12 7.65
N ILE A 45 -12.26 -4.07 7.19
CA ILE A 45 -13.37 -4.64 7.99
C ILE A 45 -12.84 -5.29 9.26
N GLN A 46 -11.77 -6.09 9.16
CA GLN A 46 -11.11 -6.70 10.34
C GLN A 46 -10.60 -5.65 11.34
N ALA A 47 -10.23 -4.46 10.85
CA ALA A 47 -9.79 -3.33 11.66
C ALA A 47 -10.93 -2.42 12.17
N GLY A 48 -12.20 -2.83 11.98
CA GLY A 48 -13.38 -2.08 12.40
C GLY A 48 -13.67 -0.84 11.55
N GLN A 49 -13.09 -0.75 10.34
CA GLN A 49 -13.45 0.28 9.36
C GLN A 49 -14.68 -0.16 8.57
N GLU A 50 -15.42 0.81 8.05
CA GLU A 50 -16.56 0.59 7.17
C GLU A 50 -16.22 1.07 5.75
N PRO A 51 -15.45 0.28 4.97
CA PRO A 51 -15.20 0.62 3.58
C PRO A 51 -16.53 0.64 2.83
N ASN A 52 -16.81 1.72 2.10
CA ASN A 52 -17.86 1.65 1.09
C ASN A 52 -17.32 0.71 0.01
N ILE A 53 -18.06 -0.37 -0.31
CA ILE A 53 -17.68 -1.40 -1.29
C ILE A 53 -17.72 -0.84 -2.73
N SER A 54 -17.57 0.48 -2.89
CA SER A 54 -17.47 1.14 -4.18
C SER A 54 -16.16 0.74 -4.85
N GLU A 55 -16.21 0.57 -6.17
CA GLU A 55 -15.00 0.48 -6.99
C GLU A 55 -14.06 1.66 -6.66
N ASN A 56 -12.76 1.38 -6.50
CA ASN A 56 -11.70 2.35 -6.19
C ASN A 56 -11.61 2.80 -4.73
N TRP A 57 -12.07 1.99 -3.77
CA TRP A 57 -11.89 2.28 -2.35
C TRP A 57 -10.40 2.40 -1.98
N LEU A 58 -9.56 1.50 -2.53
CA LEU A 58 -8.12 1.50 -2.25
C LEU A 58 -7.42 2.74 -2.83
N ASP A 59 -7.81 3.21 -4.02
CA ASP A 59 -7.33 4.49 -4.58
C ASP A 59 -7.66 5.65 -3.64
N GLY A 60 -8.91 5.72 -3.16
CA GLY A 60 -9.34 6.73 -2.20
C GLY A 60 -8.54 6.68 -0.90
N LEU A 61 -8.24 5.48 -0.41
CA LEU A 61 -7.38 5.28 0.77
C LEU A 61 -5.94 5.75 0.49
N ALA A 62 -5.34 5.34 -0.62
CA ALA A 62 -3.99 5.74 -1.00
C ALA A 62 -3.90 7.28 -1.11
N LYS A 63 -4.90 7.94 -1.71
CA LYS A 63 -4.97 9.40 -1.81
C LYS A 63 -4.99 10.11 -0.45
N ARG A 64 -5.61 9.53 0.59
CA ARG A 64 -5.54 10.08 1.97
C ARG A 64 -4.13 10.04 2.56
N CYS A 65 -3.32 9.09 2.09
CA CYS A 65 -1.92 8.92 2.48
C CYS A 65 -0.94 9.68 1.58
N ARG A 66 -1.43 10.34 0.51
CA ARG A 66 -0.61 10.85 -0.59
C ARG A 66 0.48 11.81 -0.13
N VAL A 67 0.19 12.71 0.82
CA VAL A 67 1.19 13.66 1.34
C VAL A 67 2.39 12.94 1.96
N ALA A 68 2.18 11.82 2.65
CA ALA A 68 3.28 11.04 3.23
C ALA A 68 4.00 10.19 2.18
N ILE A 69 3.25 9.58 1.26
CA ILE A 69 3.77 8.74 0.17
C ILE A 69 4.66 9.57 -0.78
N CYS A 70 4.24 10.79 -1.08
CA CYS A 70 4.91 11.67 -2.03
C CYS A 70 5.96 12.59 -1.38
N LYS A 71 6.35 12.33 -0.12
CA LYS A 71 7.58 12.90 0.44
C LYS A 71 8.78 12.36 -0.34
N SER A 72 9.83 13.17 -0.48
CA SER A 72 11.02 12.81 -1.25
C SER A 72 11.59 11.45 -0.85
N GLU A 73 11.75 11.16 0.45
CA GLU A 73 12.34 9.89 0.88
C GLU A 73 11.46 8.67 0.54
N VAL A 74 10.16 8.71 0.92
CA VAL A 74 9.23 7.60 0.66
C VAL A 74 8.99 7.40 -0.84
N LYS A 75 8.89 8.50 -1.60
CA LYS A 75 8.74 8.47 -3.05
C LYS A 75 9.95 7.80 -3.71
N GLU A 76 11.17 8.20 -3.34
CA GLU A 76 12.40 7.62 -3.87
C GLU A 76 12.53 6.14 -3.51
N ASP A 77 12.25 5.75 -2.27
CA ASP A 77 12.24 4.36 -1.85
C ASP A 77 11.28 3.51 -2.70
N LEU A 78 10.06 4.00 -2.93
CA LEU A 78 9.09 3.31 -3.78
C LEU A 78 9.53 3.21 -5.24
N ILE A 79 10.12 4.27 -5.81
CA ILE A 79 10.68 4.26 -7.17
C ILE A 79 11.79 3.21 -7.30
N ASN A 80 12.62 3.08 -6.27
CA ASN A 80 13.73 2.13 -6.24
C ASN A 80 13.30 0.70 -5.83
N GLY A 81 12.01 0.48 -5.58
CA GLY A 81 11.48 -0.83 -5.15
C GLY A 81 11.90 -1.24 -3.74
N GLN A 82 12.24 -0.28 -2.88
CA GLN A 82 12.67 -0.46 -1.49
C GLN A 82 11.47 -0.42 -0.53
N LEU A 83 10.59 -1.43 -0.59
CA LEU A 83 9.33 -1.41 0.16
C LEU A 83 9.54 -1.40 1.69
N ASN A 84 10.66 -1.96 2.20
CA ASN A 84 10.96 -1.94 3.64
C ASN A 84 11.08 -0.51 4.19
N ALA A 85 11.88 0.33 3.52
CA ALA A 85 12.12 1.70 3.96
C ALA A 85 10.84 2.56 3.82
N ALA A 86 10.16 2.44 2.67
CA ALA A 86 8.88 3.10 2.45
C ALA A 86 7.81 2.69 3.49
N PHE A 87 7.70 1.39 3.81
CA PHE A 87 6.76 0.89 4.82
C PHE A 87 7.07 1.49 6.20
N ARG A 88 8.34 1.43 6.63
CA ARG A 88 8.78 1.95 7.92
C ARG A 88 8.42 3.42 8.08
N ASP A 89 8.75 4.22 7.09
CA ASP A 89 8.61 5.67 7.16
C ASP A 89 7.13 6.09 7.06
N LEU A 90 6.32 5.37 6.28
CA LEU A 90 4.89 5.59 6.18
C LEU A 90 4.14 5.20 7.47
N VAL A 91 4.55 4.10 8.13
CA VAL A 91 4.03 3.73 9.47
C VAL A 91 4.42 4.79 10.50
N ALA A 92 5.66 5.27 10.49
CA ALA A 92 6.12 6.31 11.39
C ALA A 92 5.37 7.64 11.21
N ALA A 93 4.93 7.95 9.99
CA ALA A 93 4.12 9.13 9.69
C ALA A 93 2.69 9.07 10.27
N LYS A 94 2.19 7.87 10.62
CA LYS A 94 0.84 7.64 11.20
C LYS A 94 -0.31 8.23 10.36
N THR A 95 -0.12 8.37 9.05
CA THR A 95 -1.13 8.93 8.13
C THR A 95 -2.09 7.87 7.59
N CYS A 96 -1.73 6.59 7.69
CA CYS A 96 -2.54 5.46 7.24
C CYS A 96 -2.69 4.45 8.39
N PRO A 97 -3.81 3.71 8.47
CA PRO A 97 -3.89 2.55 9.36
C PRO A 97 -2.80 1.54 9.02
N GLN A 98 -1.98 1.14 9.99
CA GLN A 98 -0.79 0.31 9.78
C GLN A 98 -1.08 -0.99 9.01
N ILE A 99 -2.22 -1.63 9.28
CA ILE A 99 -2.63 -2.88 8.62
C ILE A 99 -2.91 -2.71 7.11
N LEU A 100 -3.20 -1.48 6.67
CA LEU A 100 -3.49 -1.16 5.27
C LEU A 100 -2.27 -0.59 4.53
N VAL A 101 -1.18 -0.29 5.23
CA VAL A 101 0.02 0.33 4.64
C VAL A 101 0.57 -0.55 3.52
N THR A 102 0.64 -1.86 3.71
CA THR A 102 1.13 -2.80 2.69
C THR A 102 0.31 -2.75 1.41
N SER A 103 -1.02 -2.78 1.52
CA SER A 103 -1.90 -2.69 0.35
C SER A 103 -1.72 -1.35 -0.38
N VAL A 104 -1.55 -0.25 0.37
CA VAL A 104 -1.32 1.08 -0.19
C VAL A 104 0.02 1.18 -0.91
N ILE A 105 1.13 0.73 -0.31
CA ILE A 105 2.45 0.84 -0.95
C ILE A 105 2.54 -0.02 -2.20
N ILE A 106 1.98 -1.24 -2.18
CA ILE A 106 1.99 -2.12 -3.34
C ILE A 106 1.08 -1.54 -4.42
N TYR A 107 -0.10 -1.04 -4.06
CA TYR A 107 -0.98 -0.36 -5.02
C TYR A 107 -0.25 0.76 -5.74
N VAL A 108 0.33 1.72 -5.02
CA VAL A 108 1.07 2.85 -5.61
C VAL A 108 2.26 2.39 -6.44
N PHE A 109 3.03 1.42 -5.94
CA PHE A 109 4.16 0.84 -6.66
C PHE A 109 3.72 0.21 -7.99
N LYS A 110 2.61 -0.54 -7.99
CA LYS A 110 2.08 -1.23 -9.17
C LYS A 110 1.37 -0.31 -10.16
N THR A 111 0.75 0.77 -9.69
CA THR A 111 0.06 1.76 -10.54
C THR A 111 0.95 2.88 -11.03
N GLY A 112 2.19 3.00 -10.53
CA GLY A 112 3.15 4.03 -10.91
C GLY A 112 3.26 5.15 -9.86
N VAL A 113 4.43 5.25 -9.23
CA VAL A 113 4.70 6.21 -8.14
C VAL A 113 4.65 7.65 -8.64
N ASN A 114 5.25 7.92 -9.81
CA ASN A 114 5.29 9.26 -10.39
C ASN A 114 3.89 9.76 -10.73
N ASP A 115 3.12 8.97 -11.48
CA ASP A 115 1.73 9.29 -11.86
C ASP A 115 0.84 9.48 -10.63
N PHE A 116 1.07 8.70 -9.57
CA PHE A 116 0.34 8.86 -8.31
C PHE A 116 0.64 10.19 -7.61
N CYS A 117 1.88 10.67 -7.69
CA CYS A 117 2.35 11.89 -7.02
C CYS A 117 2.21 13.17 -7.87
N GLU A 118 2.17 13.06 -9.19
CA GLU A 118 2.10 14.18 -10.13
C GLU A 118 1.02 15.24 -9.77
N PRO A 119 -0.21 14.87 -9.35
CA PRO A 119 -1.23 15.87 -9.03
C PRO A 119 -0.91 16.79 -7.84
N LEU A 120 0.00 16.39 -6.94
CA LEU A 120 0.50 17.27 -5.86
C LEU A 120 1.61 18.20 -6.35
N GLU A 121 2.38 17.79 -7.36
CA GLU A 121 3.51 18.56 -7.87
C GLU A 121 3.05 19.81 -8.63
N TYR A 122 1.84 19.81 -9.20
CA TYR A 122 1.22 21.00 -9.80
C TYR A 122 0.60 21.98 -8.79
N GLN A 123 0.56 21.64 -7.49
CA GLN A 123 -0.06 22.46 -6.44
C GLN A 123 0.96 23.20 -5.55
N LEU A 124 2.25 23.16 -5.89
CA LEU A 124 3.34 23.85 -5.20
C LEU A 124 4.01 24.90 -6.09
#